data_AF-A0A7W3N2S5-F1
#
_entry.id   AF-A0A7W3N2S5-F1
#
_cell.length_a   1.000
_cell.length_b   1.000
_cell.length_c   1.000
_cell.angle_alpha   90.00
_cell.angle_beta   90.00
_cell.angle_gamma   90.00
#
_symmetry.space_group_name_H-M   'P 1'
#
loop_
_entity.id
_entity.type
_entity.pdbx_description
1 polymer ?
#
loop_
_entity_poly.entity_id
_entity_poly.type
_entity_poly.pdbx_seq_one_letter_code
_entity_poly.pdbx_strand_id
1 'polypeptide(L)'
;MRRALIAGLSLLTAATAACSGGDDPPRYDTPARTARPSETPLPYRETRLGELAYTVMAVRTGIKEVIGSHGSIPAEGQYVRVRLLIDNRGRDRHQFVPSRQTLVTADGRAHRPDHDAMSVSRAVTGAQTLAREERRELDLWFEIPAAATVRALRITGDTTSSALGDQVSGAPADTARTVDIPL
;
A
#
# COMPACT_ATOMS: atom_id res chain seq x y z
N MET A 1 -30.92 79.30 -0.44
CA MET A 1 -31.10 77.93 0.13
C MET A 1 -30.79 76.91 -0.97
N ARG A 2 -29.79 76.04 -0.75
CA ARG A 2 -29.57 74.65 -1.27
C ARG A 2 -29.88 74.40 -2.78
N ARG A 3 -29.02 73.84 -3.65
CA ARG A 3 -28.30 72.53 -3.64
C ARG A 3 -27.33 72.54 -4.84
N ALA A 4 -26.03 72.36 -4.65
CA ALA A 4 -25.26 71.09 -4.64
C ALA A 4 -25.02 70.47 -6.04
N LEU A 5 -23.79 70.66 -6.53
CA LEU A 5 -23.13 69.94 -7.62
C LEU A 5 -22.85 68.49 -7.19
N ILE A 6 -23.05 67.51 -8.07
CA ILE A 6 -22.50 66.16 -7.92
C ILE A 6 -21.67 65.85 -9.17
N ALA A 7 -20.36 65.72 -8.94
CA ALA A 7 -19.37 65.29 -9.92
C ALA A 7 -19.48 63.78 -10.17
N GLY A 8 -19.47 63.38 -11.44
CA GLY A 8 -19.45 61.99 -11.86
C GLY A 8 -18.08 61.37 -11.64
N LEU A 9 -18.02 60.33 -10.81
CA LEU A 9 -16.82 59.57 -10.52
C LEU A 9 -16.80 58.30 -11.39
N SER A 10 -15.75 58.19 -12.19
CA SER A 10 -15.40 57.07 -13.06
C SER A 10 -15.24 55.77 -12.27
N LEU A 11 -15.97 54.70 -12.62
CA LEU A 11 -15.71 53.35 -12.13
C LEU A 11 -14.97 52.53 -13.19
N LEU A 12 -13.67 52.32 -12.96
CA LEU A 12 -12.88 51.27 -13.60
C LEU A 12 -13.36 49.90 -13.07
N THR A 13 -13.96 49.08 -13.93
CA THR A 13 -14.22 47.66 -13.67
C THR A 13 -12.95 46.86 -13.91
N ALA A 14 -12.11 46.76 -12.87
CA ALA A 14 -10.99 45.81 -12.85
C ALA A 14 -11.53 44.38 -12.75
N ALA A 15 -11.20 43.56 -13.75
CA ALA A 15 -11.48 42.14 -13.79
C ALA A 15 -10.72 41.42 -12.66
N THR A 16 -11.44 40.91 -11.66
CA THR A 16 -10.90 39.92 -10.74
C THR A 16 -10.95 38.55 -11.42
N ALA A 17 -9.84 38.16 -12.05
CA ALA A 17 -9.58 36.77 -12.39
C ALA A 17 -9.60 35.95 -11.09
N ALA A 18 -10.71 35.26 -10.84
CA ALA A 18 -10.80 34.26 -9.79
C ALA A 18 -9.99 33.04 -10.22
N CYS A 19 -8.69 33.06 -9.91
CA CYS A 19 -7.86 31.88 -9.95
C CYS A 19 -8.38 30.93 -8.86
N SER A 20 -9.18 29.95 -9.22
CA SER A 20 -9.48 28.81 -8.35
C SER A 20 -8.20 27.97 -8.21
N GLY A 21 -7.31 28.42 -7.32
CA GLY A 21 -6.20 27.60 -6.85
C GLY A 21 -6.80 26.34 -6.24
N GLY A 22 -6.52 25.19 -6.85
CA GLY A 22 -6.96 23.90 -6.35
C GLY A 22 -6.25 23.63 -5.02
N ASP A 23 -6.92 23.93 -3.92
CA ASP A 23 -6.49 23.51 -2.60
C ASP A 23 -6.67 22.00 -2.51
N ASP A 24 -5.58 21.27 -2.76
CA ASP A 24 -5.47 19.88 -2.37
C ASP A 24 -5.86 19.75 -0.89
N PRO A 25 -6.59 18.69 -0.49
CA PRO A 25 -6.93 18.47 0.90
C PRO A 25 -5.69 18.54 1.80
N PRO A 26 -5.79 19.16 2.98
CA PRO A 26 -4.64 19.26 3.89
C PRO A 26 -4.10 17.86 4.21
N ARG A 27 -2.78 17.71 4.14
CA ARG A 27 -2.08 16.44 4.39
C ARG A 27 -1.33 16.52 5.71
N TYR A 28 -1.20 15.38 6.39
CA TYR A 28 -0.32 15.28 7.54
C TYR A 28 1.14 15.43 7.11
N ASP A 29 1.88 16.29 7.78
CA ASP A 29 3.33 16.39 7.64
C ASP A 29 3.99 15.28 8.46
N THR A 30 4.30 14.16 7.79
CA THR A 30 5.00 13.03 8.42
C THR A 30 6.47 13.06 8.06
N PRO A 31 7.40 12.84 9.02
CA PRO A 31 8.81 12.77 8.72
C PRO A 31 9.13 11.74 7.64
N ALA A 32 9.97 12.12 6.68
CA ALA A 32 10.49 11.20 5.69
C ALA A 32 11.24 10.05 6.38
N ARG A 33 11.06 8.83 5.88
CA ARG A 33 11.73 7.63 6.41
C ARG A 33 12.79 7.16 5.43
N THR A 34 14.02 7.02 5.91
CA THR A 34 15.12 6.44 5.12
C THR A 34 14.86 4.96 4.85
N ALA A 35 15.14 4.52 3.62
CA ALA A 35 15.13 3.11 3.26
C ALA A 35 16.13 2.33 4.15
N ARG A 36 15.79 1.07 4.49
CA ARG A 36 16.74 0.27 5.30
C ARG A 36 17.95 -0.12 4.45
N PRO A 37 19.10 -0.44 5.07
CA PRO A 37 20.26 -0.93 4.31
C PRO A 37 19.88 -2.10 3.40
N SER A 38 20.36 -2.04 2.15
CA SER A 38 20.12 -3.05 1.11
C SER A 38 18.66 -3.20 0.64
N GLU A 39 17.76 -2.29 0.99
CA GLU A 39 16.44 -2.20 0.33
C GLU A 39 16.56 -1.41 -0.97
N THR A 40 15.86 -1.85 -2.02
CA THR A 40 15.63 -1.05 -3.22
C THR A 40 14.24 -0.43 -3.11
N PRO A 41 14.14 0.89 -2.87
CA PRO A 41 12.85 1.57 -2.85
C PRO A 41 12.16 1.49 -4.20
N LEU A 42 10.86 1.26 -4.20
CA LEU A 42 10.03 1.32 -5.40
C LEU A 42 9.30 2.67 -5.47
N PRO A 43 8.97 3.17 -6.67
CA PRO A 43 8.09 4.32 -6.82
C PRO A 43 6.78 4.07 -6.08
N TYR A 44 6.28 5.08 -5.36
CA TYR A 44 5.00 4.99 -4.68
C TYR A 44 3.89 4.73 -5.71
N ARG A 45 3.32 3.54 -5.67
CA ARG A 45 2.18 3.14 -6.50
C ARG A 45 1.16 2.45 -5.63
N GLU A 46 0.08 3.16 -5.40
CA GLU A 46 -1.05 2.60 -4.68
C GLU A 46 -1.85 1.67 -5.59
N THR A 47 -2.23 0.52 -5.05
CA THR A 47 -3.14 -0.44 -5.69
C THR A 47 -4.27 -0.75 -4.72
N ARG A 48 -5.52 -0.59 -5.16
CA ARG A 48 -6.71 -0.81 -4.32
C ARG A 48 -7.30 -2.19 -4.56
N LEU A 49 -7.76 -2.82 -3.48
CA LEU A 49 -8.52 -4.07 -3.53
C LEU A 49 -9.58 -4.01 -2.42
N GLY A 50 -10.85 -3.85 -2.81
CA GLY A 50 -11.91 -3.49 -1.87
C GLY A 50 -11.66 -2.13 -1.22
N GLU A 51 -11.78 -2.08 0.10
CA GLU A 51 -11.61 -0.85 0.90
C GLU A 51 -10.17 -0.61 1.36
N LEU A 52 -9.27 -1.55 1.08
CA LEU A 52 -7.85 -1.46 1.42
C LEU A 52 -7.03 -0.96 0.22
N ALA A 53 -6.06 -0.11 0.53
CA ALA A 53 -5.02 0.34 -0.39
C ALA A 53 -3.68 -0.30 0.00
N TYR A 54 -2.98 -0.82 -0.98
CA TYR A 54 -1.71 -1.52 -0.82
C TYR A 54 -0.62 -0.79 -1.60
N THR A 55 0.57 -0.70 -1.04
CA THR A 55 1.74 -0.14 -1.71
C THR A 55 2.97 -0.96 -1.35
N VAL A 56 3.66 -1.50 -2.36
CA VAL A 56 4.98 -2.07 -2.12
C VAL A 56 5.99 -0.94 -2.07
N MET A 57 6.61 -0.76 -0.90
CA MET A 57 7.57 0.32 -0.66
C MET A 57 8.97 -0.04 -1.14
N ALA A 58 9.35 -1.31 -0.99
CA ALA A 58 10.67 -1.80 -1.35
C ALA A 58 10.67 -3.32 -1.58
N VAL A 59 11.62 -3.76 -2.39
CA VAL A 59 11.95 -5.17 -2.59
C VAL A 59 13.44 -5.38 -2.38
N ARG A 60 13.81 -6.54 -1.81
CA ARG A 60 15.18 -7.02 -1.75
C ARG A 60 15.20 -8.48 -2.17
N THR A 61 15.99 -8.79 -3.19
CA THR A 61 16.18 -10.15 -3.73
C THR A 61 17.59 -10.67 -3.41
N GLY A 62 17.87 -11.93 -3.74
CA GLY A 62 19.21 -12.51 -3.62
C GLY A 62 19.70 -12.72 -2.18
N ILE A 63 18.83 -12.64 -1.18
CA ILE A 63 19.21 -12.82 0.22
C ILE A 63 19.52 -14.31 0.44
N LYS A 64 20.70 -14.61 1.00
CA LYS A 64 21.17 -15.99 1.18
C LYS A 64 20.86 -16.59 2.55
N GLU A 65 20.51 -15.74 3.50
CA GLU A 65 20.27 -16.15 4.87
C GLU A 65 19.37 -15.13 5.56
N VAL A 66 18.41 -15.61 6.34
CA VAL A 66 17.68 -14.78 7.31
C VAL A 66 18.37 -14.91 8.65
N ILE A 67 18.84 -13.78 9.19
CA ILE A 67 19.56 -13.74 10.46
C ILE A 67 18.62 -13.14 11.52
N GLY A 68 18.36 -13.92 12.57
CA GLY A 68 17.68 -13.50 13.78
C GLY A 68 18.64 -13.43 14.97
N SER A 69 18.14 -13.00 16.12
CA SER A 69 18.96 -12.84 17.33
C SER A 69 19.44 -14.16 17.97
N HIS A 70 18.77 -15.27 17.67
CA HIS A 70 19.02 -16.58 18.30
C HIS A 70 19.37 -17.68 17.27
N GLY A 71 19.52 -17.30 16.01
CA GLY A 71 19.77 -18.26 14.94
C GLY A 71 19.60 -17.63 13.57
N SER A 72 20.07 -18.34 12.57
CA SER A 72 19.92 -17.98 11.17
C SER A 72 19.44 -19.19 10.37
N ILE A 73 18.78 -18.91 9.25
CA ILE A 73 18.30 -19.94 8.33
C ILE A 73 18.84 -19.60 6.95
N PRO A 74 19.72 -20.45 6.37
CA PRO A 74 20.16 -20.28 5.00
C PRO A 74 19.01 -20.53 4.02
N ALA A 75 19.06 -19.90 2.85
CA ALA A 75 18.15 -20.22 1.75
C ALA A 75 18.65 -21.47 1.00
N GLU A 76 17.73 -22.37 0.65
CA GLU A 76 17.93 -23.39 -0.39
C GLU A 76 18.05 -22.73 -1.77
N GLY A 77 17.36 -21.62 -2.01
CA GLY A 77 17.45 -20.82 -3.23
C GLY A 77 17.91 -19.39 -2.98
N GLN A 78 16.92 -18.52 -2.82
CA GLN A 78 17.11 -17.15 -2.35
C GLN A 78 15.86 -16.71 -1.57
N TYR A 79 16.09 -15.91 -0.54
CA TYR A 79 15.02 -15.14 0.08
C TYR A 79 14.78 -13.85 -0.69
N VAL A 80 13.49 -13.48 -0.78
CA VAL A 80 13.01 -12.18 -1.21
C VAL A 80 12.24 -11.56 -0.06
N ARG A 81 12.59 -10.32 0.29
CA ARG A 81 11.83 -9.51 1.26
C ARG A 81 11.07 -8.42 0.53
N VAL A 82 9.77 -8.35 0.78
CA VAL A 82 8.88 -7.31 0.25
C VAL A 82 8.32 -6.50 1.39
N ARG A 83 8.53 -5.17 1.36
CA ARG A 83 7.96 -4.25 2.35
C ARG A 83 6.63 -3.70 1.84
N LEU A 84 5.56 -4.00 2.55
CA LEU A 84 4.20 -3.65 2.18
C LEU A 84 3.65 -2.59 3.15
N LEU A 85 3.08 -1.51 2.60
CA LEU A 85 2.21 -0.59 3.31
C LEU A 85 0.76 -0.93 2.97
N ILE A 86 -0.08 -0.99 4.00
CA ILE A 86 -1.51 -1.19 3.91
C ILE A 86 -2.20 0.00 4.57
N ASP A 87 -3.17 0.58 3.87
CA ASP A 87 -3.97 1.72 4.33
C ASP A 87 -5.45 1.31 4.31
N ASN A 88 -6.07 1.30 5.49
CA ASN A 88 -7.50 1.03 5.61
C ASN A 88 -8.31 2.31 5.41
N ARG A 89 -9.01 2.38 4.29
CA ARG A 89 -9.89 3.51 3.95
C ARG A 89 -11.38 3.18 4.06
N GLY A 90 -11.68 1.96 4.51
CA GLY A 90 -13.02 1.52 4.82
C GLY A 90 -13.52 2.16 6.11
N ARG A 91 -14.83 2.05 6.34
CA ARG A 91 -15.43 2.45 7.61
C ARG A 91 -15.30 1.37 8.68
N ASP A 92 -14.98 0.14 8.26
CA ASP A 92 -14.94 -1.04 9.10
C ASP A 92 -13.50 -1.48 9.42
N ARG A 93 -13.40 -2.47 10.29
CA ARG A 93 -12.16 -3.20 10.52
C ARG A 93 -11.96 -4.23 9.41
N HIS A 94 -10.72 -4.43 9.02
CA HIS A 94 -10.36 -5.35 7.95
C HIS A 94 -9.32 -6.36 8.41
N GLN A 95 -9.31 -7.53 7.80
CA GLN A 95 -8.36 -8.58 8.11
C GLN A 95 -7.36 -8.77 6.97
N PHE A 96 -6.07 -8.59 7.27
CA PHE A 96 -4.98 -8.96 6.39
C PHE A 96 -4.35 -10.27 6.86
N VAL A 97 -4.26 -11.26 5.99
CA VAL A 97 -3.65 -12.57 6.31
C VAL A 97 -2.36 -12.71 5.50
N PRO A 98 -1.17 -12.54 6.11
CA PRO A 98 0.11 -12.60 5.39
C PRO A 98 0.28 -13.87 4.54
N SER A 99 -0.08 -15.04 5.09
CA SER A 99 0.07 -16.33 4.42
C SER A 99 -0.79 -16.55 3.17
N ARG A 100 -1.77 -15.67 2.89
CA ARG A 100 -2.60 -15.71 1.67
C ARG A 100 -2.01 -14.96 0.49
N GLN A 101 -0.94 -14.19 0.73
CA GLN A 101 -0.31 -13.41 -0.34
C GLN A 101 0.63 -14.32 -1.12
N THR A 102 0.98 -13.95 -2.35
CA THR A 102 1.96 -14.72 -3.12
C THR A 102 2.90 -13.83 -3.91
N LEU A 103 4.18 -14.18 -3.92
CA LEU A 103 5.15 -13.59 -4.82
C LEU A 103 5.07 -14.30 -6.18
N VAL A 104 4.85 -13.53 -7.23
CA VAL A 104 4.76 -14.04 -8.61
C VAL A 104 6.09 -13.79 -9.31
N THR A 105 6.67 -14.84 -9.87
CA THR A 105 7.90 -14.78 -10.66
C THR A 105 7.62 -14.54 -12.15
N ALA A 106 8.63 -14.17 -12.92
CA ALA A 106 8.51 -13.82 -14.34
C ALA A 106 7.96 -14.98 -15.20
N ASP A 107 8.19 -16.22 -14.79
CA ASP A 107 7.64 -17.45 -15.39
C ASP A 107 6.18 -17.73 -14.97
N GLY A 108 5.57 -16.86 -14.17
CA GLY A 108 4.19 -16.96 -13.70
C GLY A 108 3.98 -17.88 -12.48
N ARG A 109 5.03 -18.49 -11.91
CA ARG A 109 4.90 -19.28 -10.68
C ARG A 109 4.60 -18.38 -9.49
N ALA A 110 3.80 -18.91 -8.56
CA ALA A 110 3.39 -18.20 -7.35
C ALA A 110 3.99 -18.90 -6.13
N HIS A 111 4.66 -18.12 -5.28
CA HIS A 111 5.34 -18.59 -4.07
C HIS A 111 4.65 -18.00 -2.85
N ARG A 112 4.33 -18.85 -1.87
CA ARG A 112 3.76 -18.41 -0.59
C ARG A 112 4.86 -17.81 0.30
N PRO A 113 4.51 -16.95 1.26
CA PRO A 113 5.46 -16.47 2.23
C PRO A 113 6.08 -17.63 3.02
N ASP A 114 7.36 -17.51 3.30
CA ASP A 114 8.11 -18.46 4.09
C ASP A 114 7.91 -18.17 5.59
N HIS A 115 7.23 -19.07 6.28
CA HIS A 115 6.86 -18.88 7.68
C HIS A 115 8.08 -18.84 8.61
N ASP A 116 9.12 -19.61 8.32
CA ASP A 116 10.28 -19.75 9.20
C ASP A 116 11.19 -18.53 9.06
N ALA A 117 11.43 -18.07 7.83
CA ALA A 117 12.09 -16.78 7.56
C ALA A 117 11.33 -15.62 8.20
N MET A 118 9.99 -15.59 8.10
CA MET A 118 9.18 -14.58 8.77
C MET A 118 9.32 -14.66 10.29
N SER A 119 9.32 -15.86 10.87
CA SER A 119 9.45 -16.06 12.32
C SER A 119 10.83 -15.63 12.83
N VAL A 120 11.91 -16.04 12.16
CA VAL A 120 13.29 -15.69 12.53
C VAL A 120 13.56 -14.19 12.39
N SER A 121 13.03 -13.57 11.33
CA SER A 121 13.12 -12.11 11.13
C SER A 121 12.17 -11.29 12.01
N ARG A 122 11.28 -11.94 12.77
CA ARG A 122 10.22 -11.32 13.57
C ARG A 122 9.22 -10.51 12.73
N ALA A 123 9.04 -10.92 11.47
CA ALA A 123 7.96 -10.44 10.63
C ALA A 123 6.62 -11.00 11.13
N VAL A 124 5.53 -10.41 10.62
CA VAL A 124 4.17 -10.72 11.05
C VAL A 124 3.66 -11.98 10.36
N THR A 125 3.49 -13.08 11.08
CA THR A 125 3.02 -14.36 10.52
C THR A 125 1.51 -14.57 10.64
N GLY A 126 0.89 -14.06 11.71
CA GLY A 126 -0.54 -14.20 12.00
C GLY A 126 -1.42 -13.17 11.29
N ALA A 127 -2.72 -13.46 11.24
CA ALA A 127 -3.71 -12.53 10.72
C ALA A 127 -3.70 -11.21 11.50
N GLN A 128 -3.71 -10.10 10.77
CA GLN A 128 -3.71 -8.74 11.30
C GLN A 128 -5.08 -8.13 11.16
N THR A 129 -5.60 -7.59 12.26
CA THR A 129 -6.76 -6.69 12.20
C THR A 129 -6.24 -5.27 11.98
N LEU A 130 -6.75 -4.63 10.93
CA LEU A 130 -6.52 -3.23 10.61
C LEU A 130 -7.76 -2.45 11.06
N ALA A 131 -7.58 -1.54 12.02
CA ALA A 131 -8.63 -0.65 12.46
C ALA A 131 -8.99 0.35 11.35
N ARG A 132 -10.16 1.02 11.49
CA ARG A 132 -10.59 2.11 10.61
C ARG A 132 -9.49 3.18 10.53
N GLU A 133 -9.18 3.64 9.32
CA GLU A 133 -8.16 4.68 9.05
C GLU A 133 -6.73 4.29 9.48
N GLU A 134 -6.48 3.00 9.77
CA GLU A 134 -5.17 2.54 10.15
C GLU A 134 -4.24 2.40 8.94
N ARG A 135 -3.00 2.85 9.11
CA ARG A 135 -1.88 2.52 8.23
C ARG A 135 -0.93 1.55 8.91
N ARG A 136 -0.62 0.44 8.23
CA ARG A 136 0.28 -0.59 8.72
C ARG A 136 1.36 -0.91 7.70
N GLU A 137 2.61 -0.87 8.12
CA GLU A 137 3.74 -1.38 7.36
C GLU A 137 4.16 -2.76 7.89
N LEU A 138 4.47 -3.68 6.99
CA LEU A 138 4.96 -5.02 7.34
C LEU A 138 5.92 -5.56 6.28
N ASP A 139 6.75 -6.52 6.67
CA ASP A 139 7.61 -7.26 5.76
C ASP A 139 7.02 -8.65 5.50
N LEU A 140 7.00 -9.04 4.22
CA LEU A 140 6.74 -10.42 3.79
C LEU A 140 8.05 -11.02 3.30
N TRP A 141 8.30 -12.28 3.67
CA TRP A 141 9.47 -13.03 3.23
C TRP A 141 9.01 -14.20 2.39
N PHE A 142 9.74 -14.48 1.31
CA PHE A 142 9.48 -15.59 0.40
C PHE A 142 10.79 -16.29 0.10
N GLU A 143 10.75 -17.61 -0.02
CA GLU A 143 11.83 -18.37 -0.63
C GLU A 143 11.45 -18.77 -2.07
N ILE A 144 12.36 -18.48 -3.01
CA ILE A 144 12.20 -18.80 -4.43
C ILE A 144 13.50 -19.42 -4.97
N PRO A 145 13.47 -20.10 -6.13
CA PRO A 145 14.68 -20.60 -6.76
C PRO A 145 15.73 -19.50 -6.98
N ALA A 146 17.01 -19.83 -6.83
CA ALA A 146 18.11 -18.86 -6.87
C ALA A 146 18.20 -18.04 -8.18
N ALA A 147 17.75 -18.62 -9.30
CA ALA A 147 17.75 -17.96 -10.62
C ALA A 147 16.40 -17.31 -10.98
N ALA A 148 15.38 -17.39 -10.11
CA ALA A 148 14.07 -16.83 -10.40
C ALA A 148 14.09 -15.29 -10.33
N THR A 149 13.41 -14.66 -11.29
CA THR A 149 13.18 -13.21 -11.31
C THR A 149 11.78 -12.92 -10.78
N VAL A 150 11.68 -11.98 -9.83
CA VAL A 150 10.40 -11.52 -9.29
C VAL A 150 9.69 -10.63 -10.30
N ARG A 151 8.35 -10.68 -10.32
CA ARG A 151 7.51 -9.86 -11.22
C ARG A 151 6.49 -9.04 -10.44
N ALA A 152 5.81 -9.65 -9.49
CA ALA A 152 4.72 -8.99 -8.77
C ALA A 152 4.52 -9.57 -7.38
N LEU A 153 3.98 -8.76 -6.47
CA LEU A 153 3.30 -9.25 -5.28
C LEU A 153 1.81 -9.35 -5.60
N ARG A 154 1.27 -10.57 -5.61
CA ARG A 154 -0.16 -10.81 -5.70
C ARG A 154 -0.78 -10.72 -4.32
N ILE A 155 -1.63 -9.72 -4.16
CA ILE A 155 -2.46 -9.53 -2.98
C ILE A 155 -3.76 -10.29 -3.17
N THR A 156 -4.10 -11.14 -2.23
CA THR A 156 -5.42 -11.76 -2.05
C THR A 156 -6.20 -10.92 -1.05
N GLY A 157 -7.40 -10.52 -1.46
CA GLY A 157 -8.27 -9.62 -0.72
C GLY A 157 -8.71 -10.18 0.63
N ASP A 158 -9.09 -9.22 1.45
CA ASP A 158 -9.81 -9.40 2.69
C ASP A 158 -11.15 -10.13 2.43
N THR A 159 -11.51 -11.13 3.26
CA THR A 159 -12.79 -11.88 3.19
C THR A 159 -13.91 -11.32 4.09
N THR A 160 -13.59 -10.31 4.88
CA THR A 160 -14.40 -9.55 5.85
C THR A 160 -14.85 -8.16 5.35
N SER A 161 -14.44 -7.70 4.18
CA SER A 161 -14.76 -6.36 3.69
C SER A 161 -16.22 -6.27 3.34
N SER A 162 -16.90 -5.22 3.79
CA SER A 162 -18.30 -4.96 3.43
C SER A 162 -18.45 -4.60 1.93
N ALA A 163 -17.34 -4.29 1.23
CA ALA A 163 -17.26 -4.24 -0.23
C ALA A 163 -17.10 -5.61 -0.91
N LEU A 164 -16.80 -6.68 -0.17
CA LEU A 164 -16.62 -8.06 -0.66
C LEU A 164 -17.61 -9.06 -0.03
N GLY A 165 -18.42 -8.65 0.94
CA GLY A 165 -19.43 -9.50 1.59
C GLY A 165 -20.45 -8.69 2.40
N ASP A 166 -21.55 -8.33 1.73
CA ASP A 166 -22.88 -7.98 2.25
C ASP A 166 -23.03 -6.86 3.30
N GLN A 167 -23.45 -5.66 2.84
CA GLN A 167 -24.48 -4.87 3.54
C GLN A 167 -25.30 -3.89 2.69
N VAL A 168 -25.45 -4.15 1.38
CA VAL A 168 -26.62 -3.78 0.55
C VAL A 168 -26.76 -4.88 -0.50
N SER A 169 -27.96 -5.44 -0.70
CA SER A 169 -28.25 -6.31 -1.84
C SER A 169 -27.74 -5.66 -3.15
N GLY A 170 -26.86 -6.35 -3.89
CA GLY A 170 -26.46 -5.92 -5.24
C GLY A 170 -24.97 -5.63 -5.50
N ALA A 171 -24.03 -6.03 -4.63
CA ALA A 171 -22.62 -6.04 -5.03
C ALA A 171 -22.39 -7.16 -6.10
N PRO A 172 -21.84 -6.86 -7.29
CA PRO A 172 -21.67 -7.86 -8.34
C PRO A 172 -20.69 -8.95 -7.93
N ALA A 173 -20.94 -10.19 -8.37
CA ALA A 173 -20.09 -11.36 -8.15
C ALA A 173 -18.71 -11.29 -8.87
N ASP A 174 -18.37 -10.15 -9.51
CA ASP A 174 -17.21 -9.96 -10.36
C ASP A 174 -16.03 -9.22 -9.70
N THR A 175 -16.17 -8.80 -8.43
CA THR A 175 -15.09 -8.07 -7.76
C THR A 175 -13.83 -8.94 -7.69
N ALA A 176 -12.75 -8.46 -8.31
CA ALA A 176 -11.46 -9.15 -8.31
C ALA A 176 -11.07 -9.51 -6.87
N ARG A 177 -10.79 -10.78 -6.63
CA ARG A 177 -10.35 -11.28 -5.31
C ARG A 177 -8.85 -11.15 -5.10
N THR A 178 -8.13 -10.83 -6.17
CA THR A 178 -6.69 -10.68 -6.17
C THR A 178 -6.26 -9.52 -7.05
N VAL A 179 -5.15 -8.88 -6.71
CA VAL A 179 -4.51 -7.88 -7.56
C VAL A 179 -3.00 -8.06 -7.55
N ASP A 180 -2.36 -7.92 -8.71
CA ASP A 180 -0.91 -7.99 -8.86
C ASP A 180 -0.31 -6.59 -8.77
N ILE A 181 0.60 -6.38 -7.81
CA ILE A 181 1.38 -5.16 -7.66
C ILE A 181 2.77 -5.41 -8.26
N PRO A 182 3.18 -4.70 -9.32
CA PRO A 182 4.50 -4.87 -9.92
C PRO A 182 5.65 -4.61 -8.95
N LEU A 183 6.73 -5.40 -9.06
CA LEU A 183 7.96 -5.31 -8.27
C LEU A 183 9.17 -4.94 -9.12
#